data_AF-A8ARR5-F1
#
_entry.id   AF-A8ARR5-F1
#
_cell.length_a   1.000
_cell.length_b   1.000
_cell.length_c   1.000
_cell.angle_alpha   90.00
_cell.angle_beta   90.00
_cell.angle_gamma   90.00
#
_symmetry.space_group_name_H-M   'P 1'
#
loop_
_entity.id
_entity.type
_entity.pdbx_description
1 polymer ?
#
loop_
_entity_poly.entity_id
_entity_poly.type
_entity_poly.pdbx_seq_one_letter_code
_entity_poly.pdbx_strand_id
1 'polypeptide(L)'
;MRTAERVVFCLYLCLNFEYWMMTMKQTALLLFTALLALPGIALANSPYSSLQTANEKSTVLKELRKMCTPQASLSDEAWEKMIMSNESNQQHIREAIVAIERNNQNNYWEALGKVECPDM
;
A
#
# COMPACT_ATOMS: atom_id res chain seq x y z
N MET A 1 54.75 8.65 28.94
CA MET A 1 53.41 9.29 28.91
C MET A 1 52.57 8.83 27.72
N ARG A 2 53.10 8.84 26.49
CA ARG A 2 52.36 8.47 25.26
C ARG A 2 51.77 7.05 25.19
N THR A 3 52.32 6.08 25.92
CA THR A 3 51.83 4.69 25.94
C THR A 3 50.61 4.50 26.85
N ALA A 4 50.53 5.24 27.95
CA ALA A 4 49.40 5.15 28.88
C ALA A 4 48.11 5.72 28.26
N GLU A 5 48.23 6.83 27.52
CA GLU A 5 47.09 7.48 26.85
C GLU A 5 46.47 6.59 25.77
N ARG A 6 47.29 5.80 25.05
CA ARG A 6 46.81 4.85 24.05
C ARG A 6 46.04 3.68 24.68
N VAL A 7 46.48 3.19 25.84
CA VAL A 7 45.81 2.10 26.57
C VAL A 7 44.46 2.58 27.12
N VAL A 8 44.41 3.78 27.68
CA VAL A 8 43.16 4.39 28.18
C VAL A 8 42.16 4.63 27.05
N PHE A 9 42.62 5.10 25.89
CA PHE A 9 41.76 5.30 24.73
C PHE A 9 41.18 3.98 24.19
N CYS A 10 41.99 2.90 24.18
CA CYS A 10 41.54 1.58 23.73
C CYS A 10 40.51 0.97 24.69
N LEU A 11 40.74 1.08 26.01
CA LEU A 11 39.77 0.65 27.03
C LEU A 11 38.46 1.44 26.94
N TYR A 12 38.53 2.75 26.68
CA TYR A 12 37.35 3.60 26.50
C TYR A 12 36.54 3.20 25.27
N LEU A 13 37.19 2.89 24.14
CA LEU A 13 36.52 2.40 22.93
C LEU A 13 35.87 1.03 23.15
N CYS A 14 36.53 0.09 23.82
CA CYS A 14 35.95 -1.22 24.14
C CYS A 14 34.73 -1.08 25.06
N LEU A 15 34.82 -0.27 26.13
CA LEU A 15 33.70 -0.02 27.04
C LEU A 15 32.51 0.65 26.32
N ASN A 16 32.76 1.59 25.40
CA ASN A 16 31.70 2.20 24.59
C ASN A 16 31.08 1.22 23.60
N PHE A 17 31.87 0.31 23.01
CA PHE A 17 31.36 -0.71 22.10
C PHE A 17 30.50 -1.76 22.82
N GLU A 18 30.95 -2.25 23.98
CA GLU A 18 30.16 -3.17 24.82
C GLU A 18 28.88 -2.49 25.32
N TYR A 19 28.96 -1.23 25.76
CA TYR A 19 27.79 -0.46 26.18
C TYR A 19 26.81 -0.24 25.02
N TRP A 20 27.29 0.10 23.83
CA TRP A 20 26.47 0.28 22.63
C TRP A 20 25.80 -1.02 22.15
N MET A 21 26.50 -2.15 22.24
CA MET A 21 25.95 -3.48 21.93
C MET A 21 24.86 -3.88 22.94
N MET A 22 25.07 -3.59 24.24
CA MET A 22 24.08 -3.87 25.28
C MET A 22 22.83 -2.98 25.15
N THR A 23 23.00 -1.69 24.81
CA THR A 23 21.87 -0.78 24.59
C THR A 23 21.06 -1.18 23.36
N MET A 24 21.69 -1.51 22.22
CA MET A 24 20.97 -1.96 21.02
C MET A 24 20.11 -3.21 21.27
N LYS A 25 20.63 -4.18 22.02
CA LYS A 25 19.92 -5.42 22.36
C LYS A 25 18.75 -5.18 23.32
N GLN A 26 18.91 -4.27 24.30
CA GLN A 26 17.82 -3.87 25.20
C GLN A 26 16.75 -3.06 24.47
N THR A 27 17.12 -2.13 23.59
CA THR A 27 16.17 -1.36 22.79
C THR A 27 15.37 -2.26 21.84
N ALA A 28 16.03 -3.24 21.19
CA ALA A 28 15.33 -4.22 20.36
C ALA A 28 14.30 -5.02 21.19
N LEU A 29 14.71 -5.53 22.36
CA LEU A 29 13.83 -6.32 23.22
C LEU A 29 12.62 -5.50 23.70
N LEU A 30 12.82 -4.23 24.06
CA LEU A 30 11.75 -3.32 24.51
C LEU A 30 10.78 -2.94 23.37
N LEU A 31 11.26 -2.82 22.14
CA LEU A 31 10.40 -2.58 20.97
C LEU A 31 9.53 -3.80 20.65
N PHE A 32 10.09 -5.01 20.76
CA PHE A 32 9.34 -6.26 20.54
C PHE A 32 8.25 -6.48 21.60
N THR A 33 8.52 -6.20 22.89
CA THR A 33 7.51 -6.34 23.94
C THR A 33 6.41 -5.28 23.86
N ALA A 34 6.73 -4.06 23.44
CA ALA A 34 5.74 -3.03 23.19
C ALA A 34 4.78 -3.41 22.05
N LEU A 35 5.29 -4.04 20.98
CA LEU A 35 4.47 -4.46 19.84
C LEU A 35 3.48 -5.59 20.18
N LEU A 36 3.83 -6.45 21.14
CA LEU A 36 3.00 -7.57 21.60
C LEU A 36 1.98 -7.17 22.68
N ALA A 37 2.13 -5.98 23.28
CA ALA A 37 1.22 -5.44 24.30
C ALA A 37 0.11 -4.55 23.73
N LEU A 38 0.15 -4.23 22.42
CA LEU A 38 -1.04 -3.66 21.77
C LEU A 38 -2.11 -4.76 21.73
N PRO A 39 -3.33 -4.52 22.25
CA PRO A 39 -4.43 -5.45 22.03
C PRO A 39 -4.52 -5.69 20.52
N GLY A 40 -4.42 -6.96 20.12
CA GLY A 40 -4.63 -7.36 18.75
C GLY A 40 -5.98 -6.85 18.31
N ILE A 41 -5.97 -5.73 17.59
CA ILE A 41 -7.13 -5.24 16.88
C ILE A 41 -7.43 -6.35 15.87
N ALA A 42 -8.35 -7.23 16.26
CA ALA A 42 -9.05 -8.10 15.33
C ALA A 42 -9.73 -7.15 14.32
N LEU A 43 -9.03 -6.89 13.22
CA LEU A 43 -9.58 -6.22 12.05
C LEU A 43 -10.57 -7.19 11.39
N ALA A 44 -11.69 -7.42 12.05
CA ALA A 44 -12.91 -7.87 11.41
C ALA A 44 -13.60 -6.63 10.85
N ASN A 45 -13.05 -6.07 9.78
CA ASN A 45 -13.72 -5.12 8.89
C ASN A 45 -13.07 -5.21 7.51
N SER A 46 -13.62 -6.08 6.66
CA SER A 46 -13.59 -5.83 5.22
C SER A 46 -14.61 -4.71 4.97
N PRO A 47 -14.12 -3.54 4.53
CA PRO A 47 -14.18 -3.27 3.10
C PRO A 47 -12.81 -2.77 2.65
N TYR A 48 -11.99 -3.71 2.18
CA TYR A 48 -10.90 -3.51 1.22
C TYR A 48 -9.97 -2.28 1.41
N SER A 49 -8.69 -2.57 1.66
CA SER A 49 -7.65 -2.12 0.73
C SER A 49 -7.61 -0.62 0.39
N SER A 50 -7.78 0.29 1.36
CA SER A 50 -7.65 1.74 1.10
C SER A 50 -6.31 2.15 0.47
N LEU A 51 -5.28 1.29 0.55
CA LEU A 51 -3.97 1.50 -0.06
C LEU A 51 -3.70 0.65 -1.31
N GLN A 52 -4.21 -0.59 -1.37
CA GLN A 52 -4.07 -1.47 -2.54
C GLN A 52 -5.06 -1.11 -3.66
N THR A 53 -6.30 -0.77 -3.28
CA THR A 53 -7.36 -0.37 -4.21
C THR A 53 -7.11 1.00 -4.82
N ALA A 54 -6.42 1.94 -4.17
CA ALA A 54 -6.16 3.24 -4.82
C ALA A 54 -5.31 3.08 -6.09
N ASN A 55 -4.29 2.21 -6.06
CA ASN A 55 -3.42 1.96 -7.20
C ASN A 55 -4.10 1.07 -8.25
N GLU A 56 -4.76 -0.01 -7.83
CA GLU A 56 -5.44 -0.94 -8.74
C GLU A 56 -6.66 -0.29 -9.40
N LYS A 57 -7.48 0.46 -8.65
CA LYS A 57 -8.59 1.25 -9.19
C LYS A 57 -8.09 2.24 -10.24
N SER A 58 -6.95 2.91 -10.01
CA SER A 58 -6.36 3.82 -11.00
C SER A 58 -5.97 3.11 -12.30
N THR A 59 -5.50 1.85 -12.20
CA THR A 59 -5.15 1.03 -13.38
C THR A 59 -6.40 0.65 -14.16
N VAL A 60 -7.43 0.14 -13.46
CA VAL A 60 -8.71 -0.25 -14.07
C VAL A 60 -9.39 0.94 -14.74
N LEU A 61 -9.48 2.08 -14.04
CA LEU A 61 -10.07 3.31 -14.56
C LEU A 61 -9.29 3.85 -15.76
N LYS A 62 -7.96 3.79 -15.74
CA LYS A 62 -7.14 4.23 -16.87
C LYS A 62 -7.36 3.36 -18.12
N GLU A 63 -7.51 2.05 -17.96
CA GLU A 63 -7.84 1.15 -19.08
C GLU A 63 -9.25 1.40 -19.61
N LEU A 64 -10.24 1.56 -18.71
CA LEU A 64 -11.60 1.96 -19.11
C LEU A 64 -11.61 3.29 -19.86
N ARG A 65 -10.77 4.25 -19.47
CA ARG A 65 -10.65 5.54 -20.18
C ARG A 65 -10.14 5.36 -21.60
N LYS A 66 -9.20 4.44 -21.84
CA LYS A 66 -8.75 4.10 -23.20
C LYS A 66 -9.84 3.39 -23.99
N MET A 67 -10.60 2.49 -23.37
CA MET A 67 -11.67 1.73 -24.02
C MET A 67 -12.86 2.64 -24.38
N CYS A 68 -13.29 3.49 -23.46
CA CYS A 68 -14.43 4.38 -23.64
C CYS A 68 -14.14 5.63 -24.46
N THR A 69 -12.88 5.94 -24.77
CA THR A 69 -12.43 7.09 -25.58
C THR A 69 -13.25 8.38 -25.32
N PRO A 70 -13.28 8.89 -24.07
CA PRO A 70 -14.07 10.08 -23.74
C PRO A 70 -13.52 11.32 -24.47
N GLN A 71 -14.34 12.37 -24.59
CA GLN A 71 -13.90 13.65 -25.15
C GLN A 71 -12.61 14.13 -24.46
N ALA A 72 -11.61 14.49 -25.27
CA ALA A 72 -10.25 14.81 -24.82
C ALA A 72 -10.17 16.01 -23.85
N SER A 73 -11.25 16.78 -23.72
CA SER A 73 -11.36 17.93 -22.81
C SER A 73 -11.70 17.55 -21.37
N LEU A 74 -12.13 16.31 -21.09
CA LEU A 74 -12.48 15.91 -19.73
C LEU A 74 -11.23 15.65 -18.89
N SER A 75 -11.19 16.16 -17.65
CA SER A 75 -10.13 15.77 -16.70
C SER A 75 -10.31 14.32 -16.25
N ASP A 76 -9.23 13.71 -15.73
CA ASP A 76 -9.26 12.33 -15.22
C ASP A 76 -10.25 12.19 -14.05
N GLU A 77 -10.31 13.20 -13.18
CA GLU A 77 -11.17 13.24 -12.00
C GLU A 77 -12.65 13.43 -12.38
N ALA A 78 -12.93 14.27 -13.38
CA ALA A 78 -14.29 14.50 -13.87
C ALA A 78 -14.86 13.23 -14.51
N TRP A 79 -14.03 12.53 -15.27
CA TRP A 79 -14.41 11.29 -15.94
C TRP A 79 -14.58 10.15 -14.95
N GLU A 80 -13.68 10.02 -13.97
CA GLU A 80 -13.82 9.03 -12.90
C GLU A 80 -15.14 9.22 -12.14
N LYS A 81 -15.47 10.46 -11.78
CA LYS A 81 -16.75 10.75 -11.13
C LYS A 81 -17.94 10.38 -12.01
N MET A 82 -17.83 10.60 -13.32
CA MET A 82 -18.92 10.27 -14.24
C MET A 82 -19.11 8.75 -14.36
N ILE A 83 -18.04 7.98 -14.57
CA ILE A 83 -18.16 6.53 -14.68
C ILE A 83 -18.55 5.86 -13.36
N MET A 84 -18.09 6.42 -12.23
CA MET A 84 -18.45 5.98 -10.89
C MET A 84 -19.82 6.48 -10.42
N SER A 85 -20.51 7.34 -11.18
CA SER A 85 -21.85 7.81 -10.83
C SER A 85 -22.93 6.73 -11.03
N ASN A 86 -22.67 5.74 -11.89
CA ASN A 86 -23.56 4.61 -12.14
C ASN A 86 -23.20 3.44 -11.21
N GLU A 87 -24.15 3.02 -10.37
CA GLU A 87 -23.98 1.92 -9.41
C GLU A 87 -23.63 0.59 -10.09
N SER A 88 -24.16 0.32 -11.29
CA SER A 88 -23.82 -0.88 -12.07
C SER A 88 -22.37 -0.84 -12.53
N ASN A 89 -21.91 0.32 -13.00
CA ASN A 89 -20.50 0.50 -13.36
C ASN A 89 -19.58 0.33 -12.14
N GLN A 90 -19.97 0.85 -10.98
CA GLN A 90 -19.21 0.63 -9.75
C GLN A 90 -19.08 -0.86 -9.42
N GLN A 91 -20.15 -1.64 -9.64
CA GLN A 91 -20.15 -3.07 -9.39
C GLN A 91 -19.22 -3.81 -10.36
N HIS A 92 -19.30 -3.54 -11.66
CA HIS A 92 -18.42 -4.15 -12.66
C HIS A 92 -16.95 -3.76 -12.47
N ILE A 93 -16.66 -2.52 -12.06
CA ILE A 93 -15.31 -2.08 -11.71
C ILE A 93 -14.78 -2.87 -10.49
N ARG A 94 -15.61 -3.09 -9.47
CA ARG A 94 -15.24 -3.94 -8.32
C ARG A 94 -14.94 -5.38 -8.75
N GLU A 95 -15.76 -5.95 -9.63
CA GLU A 95 -15.55 -7.30 -10.18
C GLU A 95 -14.24 -7.40 -10.97
N ALA A 96 -13.91 -6.38 -11.76
CA ALA A 96 -12.64 -6.31 -12.48
C ALA A 96 -11.43 -6.25 -11.53
N ILE A 97 -11.51 -5.47 -10.44
CA ILE A 97 -10.45 -5.41 -9.41
C ILE A 97 -10.25 -6.79 -8.76
N VAL A 98 -11.33 -7.45 -8.35
CA VAL A 98 -11.25 -8.80 -7.76
C VAL A 98 -10.69 -9.82 -8.78
N ALA A 99 -11.01 -9.67 -10.06
CA ALA A 99 -10.50 -10.55 -11.10
C ALA A 99 -8.99 -10.41 -11.30
N ILE A 100 -8.45 -9.18 -11.28
CA ILE A 100 -7.00 -8.97 -11.42
C ILE A 100 -6.23 -9.42 -10.18
N GLU A 101 -6.79 -9.22 -8.97
CA GLU A 101 -6.22 -9.77 -7.72
C GLU A 101 -6.13 -11.30 -7.74
N ARG A 102 -7.13 -11.96 -8.35
CA ARG A 102 -7.17 -13.43 -8.50
C ARG A 102 -6.37 -13.93 -9.70
N ASN A 103 -5.59 -13.07 -10.35
CA ASN A 103 -4.84 -13.37 -11.58
C ASN A 103 -5.73 -13.99 -12.68
N ASN A 104 -7.00 -13.59 -12.74
CA ASN A 104 -7.97 -14.08 -13.70
C ASN A 104 -8.26 -12.99 -14.75
N GLN A 105 -7.39 -12.95 -15.77
CA GLN A 105 -7.49 -12.00 -16.87
C GLN A 105 -8.78 -12.14 -17.68
N ASN A 106 -9.33 -13.35 -17.81
CA ASN A 106 -10.57 -13.55 -18.59
C ASN A 106 -11.75 -12.84 -17.93
N ASN A 107 -11.92 -13.04 -16.61
CA ASN A 107 -12.97 -12.38 -15.86
C ASN A 107 -12.75 -10.87 -15.77
N TYR A 108 -11.49 -10.42 -15.78
CA TYR A 108 -11.16 -9.00 -15.82
C TYR A 108 -11.72 -8.33 -17.08
N TRP A 109 -11.41 -8.87 -18.26
CA TRP A 109 -11.92 -8.33 -19.52
C TRP A 109 -13.43 -8.46 -19.66
N GLU A 110 -14.02 -9.54 -19.13
CA GLU A 110 -15.47 -9.71 -19.12
C GLU A 110 -16.17 -8.66 -18.25
N ALA A 111 -15.64 -8.38 -17.07
CA ALA A 111 -16.18 -7.35 -16.17
C ALA A 111 -16.04 -5.94 -16.78
N LEU A 112 -14.89 -5.64 -17.40
CA LEU A 112 -14.71 -4.35 -18.08
C LEU A 112 -15.63 -4.18 -19.29
N GLY A 113 -15.89 -5.24 -20.04
CA GLY A 113 -16.80 -5.20 -21.19
C GLY A 113 -18.26 -4.92 -20.81
N LYS A 114 -18.64 -5.11 -19.53
CA LYS A 114 -19.96 -4.79 -18.99
C LYS A 114 -20.08 -3.36 -18.47
N VAL A 115 -18.97 -2.62 -18.38
CA VAL A 115 -18.99 -1.22 -17.95
C VAL A 115 -19.59 -0.39 -19.07
N GLU A 116 -20.67 0.32 -18.75
CA GLU A 116 -21.29 1.25 -19.67
C GLU A 116 -20.46 2.53 -19.73
N CYS A 117 -19.91 2.84 -20.90
CA CYS A 117 -19.20 4.08 -21.12
C CYS A 117 -20.17 5.26 -21.02
N PRO A 118 -19.82 6.33 -20.29
CA PRO A 118 -20.66 7.51 -20.24
C PRO A 118 -20.71 8.19 -21.62
N ASP A 119 -21.91 8.37 -22.17
CA ASP A 119 -22.14 9.16 -23.38
C ASP A 119 -21.79 10.62 -23.11
N MET A 120 -20.80 11.15 -23.85
CA MET A 120 -20.44 12.57 -23.84
C MET A 120 -20.29 13.11 -25.25
#